data_AF-A0A0W0YIE7-F1
#
_entry.id   AF-A0A0W0YIE7-F1
#
_cell.length_a   1.000
_cell.length_b   1.000
_cell.length_c   1.000
_cell.angle_alpha   90.00
_cell.angle_beta   90.00
_cell.angle_gamma   90.00
#
_symmetry.space_group_name_H-M   'P 1'
#
loop_
_entity.id
_entity.type
_entity.pdbx_description
1 polymer ?
#
loop_
_entity_poly.entity_id
_entity_poly.type
_entity_poly.pdbx_seq_one_letter_code
_entity_poly.pdbx_strand_id
1 'polypeptide(L)' 'MFIVSKLNLQIKPKKRLVREKSESLSVPDTINQYCHMDFMHEQLANDRSFQLVNGGDDFN' A
#
# COMPACT_ATOMS: atom_id res chain seq x y z
N MET A 1 36.09 -16.23 -6.81
CA MET A 1 35.83 -15.09 -7.71
C MET A 1 34.37 -15.16 -8.13
N PHE A 2 33.47 -14.55 -7.35
CA PHE A 2 32.05 -14.44 -7.69
C PHE A 2 31.79 -12.97 -8.02
N ILE A 3 31.46 -12.71 -9.28
CA ILE A 3 31.14 -11.36 -9.74
C ILE A 3 29.71 -11.09 -9.27
N VAL A 4 29.55 -10.28 -8.22
CA VAL A 4 28.25 -9.80 -7.80
C VAL A 4 27.74 -8.85 -8.89
N SER A 5 26.66 -9.24 -9.57
CA SER A 5 25.95 -8.40 -10.53
C SER A 5 25.50 -7.09 -9.87
N LYS A 6 26.22 -6.01 -10.19
CA LYS A 6 25.89 -4.64 -9.77
C LYS A 6 24.73 -4.11 -10.60
N LEU A 7 23.49 -4.30 -10.14
CA LEU A 7 22.36 -3.48 -10.58
C LEU A 7 22.27 -2.23 -9.68
N ASN A 8 23.16 -1.26 -9.91
CA ASN A 8 23.09 0.05 -9.24
C ASN A 8 22.05 0.93 -9.92
N LEU A 9 20.77 0.63 -9.73
CA LEU A 9 19.71 1.59 -10.05
C LEU A 9 19.69 2.67 -8.97
N GLN A 10 20.32 3.82 -9.24
CA GLN A 10 20.10 5.00 -8.42
C GLN A 10 18.66 5.48 -8.65
N ILE A 11 17.76 5.16 -7.71
CA ILE A 11 16.42 5.74 -7.67
C ILE A 11 16.63 7.25 -7.52
N LYS A 12 16.48 7.98 -8.62
CA LYS A 12 16.43 9.45 -8.59
C LYS A 12 15.27 9.80 -7.64
N PRO A 13 15.45 10.69 -6.65
CA PRO A 13 14.33 11.13 -5.83
C PRO A 13 13.28 11.70 -6.78
N LYS A 14 12.17 10.96 -6.95
CA LYS A 14 11.03 11.39 -7.75
C LYS A 14 10.62 12.73 -7.15
N LYS A 15 10.56 13.80 -7.96
CA LYS A 15 9.98 15.07 -7.53
C LYS A 15 8.67 14.74 -6.85
N ARG A 16 8.59 14.97 -5.54
CA ARG A 16 7.38 14.71 -4.76
C ARG A 16 6.28 15.52 -5.45
N LEU A 17 5.26 14.86 -5.98
CA LEU A 17 4.07 15.57 -6.44
C LEU A 17 3.62 16.43 -5.26
N VAL A 18 3.45 17.72 -5.50
CA VAL A 18 2.88 18.63 -4.51
C VAL A 18 1.52 18.05 -4.18
N ARG A 19 1.37 17.52 -2.96
CA ARG A 19 0.07 17.06 -2.49
C ARG A 19 -0.77 18.32 -2.29
N GLU A 20 -1.84 18.42 -3.06
CA GLU A 20 -2.92 19.33 -2.73
C GLU A 20 -3.44 18.95 -1.34
N LYS A 21 -3.93 19.96 -0.59
CA LYS A 21 -4.47 19.73 0.75
C LYS A 21 -5.64 18.76 0.60
N SER A 22 -5.56 17.60 1.25
CA SER A 22 -6.64 16.62 1.24
C SER A 22 -7.92 17.29 1.74
N GLU A 23 -8.99 17.18 0.97
CA GLU A 23 -10.32 17.59 1.40
C GLU A 23 -10.74 16.77 2.63
N SER A 24 -11.65 17.33 3.43
CA SER A 24 -12.20 16.61 4.59
C SER A 24 -12.84 15.31 4.14
N LEU A 25 -12.55 14.22 4.85
CA LEU A 25 -13.15 12.91 4.60
C LEU A 25 -14.67 13.01 4.69
N SER A 26 -15.36 12.82 3.56
CA SER A 26 -16.81 12.67 3.53
C SER A 26 -17.15 11.22 3.83
N VAL A 27 -18.04 11.01 4.79
CA VAL A 27 -18.62 9.69 5.04
C VAL A 27 -19.58 9.38 3.89
N PRO A 28 -19.65 8.13 3.41
CA PRO A 28 -20.61 7.71 2.40
C PRO A 28 -22.05 7.79 2.89
N ASP A 29 -23.00 8.07 1.99
CA ASP A 29 -24.44 8.14 2.26
C ASP A 29 -25.12 6.75 2.24
N THR A 30 -24.47 5.75 1.64
CA THR A 30 -24.98 4.37 1.55
C THR A 30 -23.87 3.33 1.72
N ILE A 31 -24.22 2.16 2.25
CA ILE A 31 -23.34 0.98 2.39
C ILE A 31 -22.67 0.65 1.04
N ASN A 32 -21.38 0.31 1.06
CA ASN A 32 -20.56 -0.04 -0.11
C ASN A 32 -20.36 1.08 -1.14
N GLN A 33 -20.64 2.34 -0.82
CA GLN A 33 -20.35 3.45 -1.73
C GLN A 33 -18.85 3.77 -1.80
N TYR A 34 -18.14 3.63 -0.68
CA TYR A 34 -16.69 3.66 -0.61
C TYR A 34 -16.21 2.53 0.28
N CYS A 35 -15.22 1.80 -0.21
CA CYS A 35 -14.55 0.75 0.53
C CYS A 35 -13.05 0.93 0.38
N HIS A 36 -12.33 0.81 1.48
CA HIS A 36 -10.88 0.72 1.46
C HIS A 36 -10.47 -0.76 1.46
N MET A 37 -9.46 -1.08 0.66
CA MET A 37 -8.85 -2.40 0.65
C MET A 37 -7.35 -2.27 0.81
N ASP A 38 -6.81 -3.00 1.78
CA ASP A 38 -5.38 -3.02 2.09
C ASP A 38 -4.83 -4.45 2.02
N PHE A 39 -3.61 -4.57 1.51
CA PHE A 39 -2.86 -5.81 1.53
C PHE A 39 -1.92 -5.80 2.74
N MET A 40 -2.10 -6.75 3.65
CA MET A 40 -1.14 -6.98 4.74
C MET A 40 -0.24 -8.15 4.39
N HIS A 41 1.07 -7.97 4.53
CA HIS A 41 2.05 -9.02 4.29
C HIS A 41 2.56 -9.55 5.63
N GLU A 42 2.30 -10.82 5.91
CA GLU A 42 2.72 -11.47 7.14
C GLU A 42 3.59 -12.71 6.83
N GLN A 43 4.53 -12.99 7.73
CA GLN A 43 5.39 -14.17 7.67
C GLN A 43 5.06 -15.08 8.84
N LEU A 44 4.74 -16.34 8.53
CA LEU A 44 4.58 -17.39 9.52
C LEU A 44 5.96 -17.78 10.08
N ALA A 45 5.97 -18.32 11.30
CA ALA A 45 7.19 -18.82 11.96
C ALA A 45 7.94 -19.93 11.20
N ASN A 46 7.38 -20.44 10.11
CA ASN A 46 7.99 -21.43 9.22
C ASN A 46 8.41 -20.83 7.86
N ASP A 47 8.75 -19.53 7.84
CA ASP A 47 9.21 -18.76 6.69
C ASP A 47 8.23 -18.66 5.50
N ARG A 48 6.99 -19.14 5.67
CA ARG A 48 5.95 -18.95 4.66
C ARG A 48 5.39 -17.53 4.75
N SER A 49 5.46 -16.84 3.62
CA SER A 49 4.85 -15.53 3.46
C SER A 49 3.43 -15.65 2.92
N PHE A 50 2.51 -14.86 3.43
CA PHE A 50 1.16 -14.75 2.90
C PHE A 50 0.71 -13.30 2.85
N GLN A 51 -0.18 -13.01 1.91
CA GLN A 51 -0.83 -11.71 1.79
C GLN A 51 -2.30 -11.86 2.18
N LEU A 52 -2.74 -11.05 3.13
CA LEU A 52 -4.13 -10.91 3.50
C LEU A 52 -4.73 -9.73 2.74
N VAL A 53 -5.95 -9.91 2.22
CA VAL A 53 -6.76 -8.83 1.69
C VAL A 53 -7.72 -8.40 2.79
N ASN A 54 -7.54 -7.19 3.29
CA ASN A 54 -8.46 -6.56 4.21
C ASN A 54 -9.38 -5.65 3.40
N GLY A 55 -10.68 -5.72 3.65
CA GLY A 55 -11.66 -4.81 3.05
C GLY A 55 -12.58 -4.27 4.14
N GLY A 56 -12.65 -2.95 4.26
CA GLY A 56 -13.54 -2.24 5.18
C GLY A 56 -14.50 -1.35 4.40
N ASP A 57 -15.74 -1.26 4.89
CA ASP A 57 -16.74 -0.33 4.36
C ASP A 57 -16.64 0.99 5.12
N ASP A 58 -16.57 2.10 4.39
CA ASP A 58 -16.36 3.44 4.97
C ASP A 58 -17.66 4.08 5.47
N PHE A 59 -18.79 3.40 5.35
CA PHE A 59 -20.13 3.89 5.72
C PHE A 59 -20.35 4.07 7.23
N ASN A 60 -19.48 3.52 8.09
CA ASN A 60 -19.65 3.47 9.56
C ASN A 60 -18.71 4.39 10.34
#